data_AF-A0A4V1UXQ3-F1
#
_entry.id   AF-A0A4V1UXQ3-F1
#
_cell.length_a   1.000
_cell.length_b   1.000
_cell.length_c   1.000
_cell.angle_alpha   90.00
_cell.angle_beta   90.00
_cell.angle_gamma   90.00
#
_symmetry.space_group_name_H-M   'P 1'
#
loop_
_entity.id
_entity.type
_entity.pdbx_description
1 polymer ?
#
loop_
_entity_poly.entity_id
_entity_poly.type
_entity_poly.pdbx_seq_one_letter_code
_entity_poly.pdbx_strand_id
1 'polypeptide(L)'
;RDDALSRARFNFEWEKQFALSLDPETARAMHDEDLPDEAFKDAKFCSMCGPKFCSMRITQTQREYDNGARQYTPKEDAALLPVTA
;
A
#
# COMPACT_ATOMS: atom_id res chain seq x y z
N ARG A 1 3.29 15.95 -12.53
CA ARG A 1 1.99 15.56 -11.96
C ARG A 1 2.01 14.09 -11.58
N ASP A 2 2.42 13.23 -12.50
CA ASP A 2 2.47 11.76 -12.34
C ASP A 2 3.37 11.32 -11.18
N ASP A 3 4.53 11.95 -10.98
CA ASP A 3 5.40 11.62 -9.84
C ASP A 3 4.73 11.85 -8.48
N ALA A 4 3.93 12.91 -8.36
CA ALA A 4 3.22 13.20 -7.12
C ALA A 4 2.14 12.15 -6.84
N LEU A 5 1.41 11.74 -7.89
CA LEU A 5 0.41 10.67 -7.81
C LEU A 5 1.06 9.32 -7.47
N SER A 6 2.18 8.99 -8.12
CA SER A 6 2.94 7.76 -7.87
C SER A 6 3.51 7.70 -6.46
N ARG A 7 3.98 8.84 -5.92
CA ARG A 7 4.38 8.91 -4.50
C ARG A 7 3.20 8.72 -3.55
N ALA A 8 2.05 9.33 -3.83
CA ALA A 8 0.84 9.14 -3.03
C ALA A 8 0.40 7.66 -3.00
N ARG A 9 0.42 6.98 -4.16
CA ARG A 9 0.18 5.53 -4.29
C ARG A 9 1.14 4.71 -3.44
N PHE A 10 2.44 4.96 -3.58
CA PHE A 10 3.46 4.20 -2.87
C PHE A 10 3.37 4.38 -1.35
N ASN A 11 2.99 5.58 -0.89
CA ASN A 11 2.85 5.92 0.53
C ASN A 11 1.47 5.59 1.12
N PHE A 12 0.53 5.08 0.32
CA PHE A 12 -0.86 4.82 0.72
C PHE A 12 -1.60 6.08 1.19
N GLU A 13 -1.28 7.24 0.60
CA GLU A 13 -1.98 8.51 0.84
C GLU A 13 -3.26 8.57 -0.02
N TRP A 14 -4.27 7.76 0.29
CA TRP A 14 -5.46 7.55 -0.54
C TRP A 14 -6.18 8.84 -0.92
N GLU A 15 -6.47 9.71 0.05
CA GLU A 15 -7.10 11.01 -0.18
C GLU A 15 -6.32 11.89 -1.16
N LYS A 16 -4.99 11.90 -1.02
CA LYS A 16 -4.10 12.65 -1.89
C LYS A 16 -4.01 12.02 -3.28
N GLN A 17 -4.03 10.69 -3.37
CA GLN A 17 -4.07 9.99 -4.64
C GLN A 17 -5.35 10.31 -5.41
N PHE A 18 -6.51 10.33 -4.74
CA PHE A 18 -7.78 10.72 -5.37
C PHE A 18 -7.72 12.17 -5.83
N ALA A 19 -7.28 13.10 -4.99
CA ALA A 19 -7.17 14.52 -5.33
C ALA A 19 -6.21 14.79 -6.51
N LEU A 20 -5.17 13.97 -6.68
CA LEU A 20 -4.19 14.08 -7.78
C LEU A 20 -4.60 13.33 -9.05
N SER A 21 -5.66 12.51 -8.99
CA SER A 21 -6.15 11.75 -10.14
C SER A 21 -6.76 12.66 -11.20
N LEU A 22 -7.06 12.11 -12.38
CA LEU A 22 -7.77 12.87 -13.43
C LEU A 22 -9.27 13.05 -13.09
N ASP A 23 -9.84 12.06 -12.40
CA ASP A 23 -11.23 12.00 -11.99
C ASP A 23 -11.28 11.48 -10.54
N PRO A 24 -11.27 12.40 -9.55
CA PRO A 24 -11.23 12.04 -8.14
C PRO A 24 -12.45 11.24 -7.67
N GLU A 25 -13.64 11.54 -8.20
CA GLU A 25 -14.89 10.91 -7.79
C GLU A 25 -14.91 9.44 -8.23
N THR A 26 -14.60 9.17 -9.50
CA THR A 26 -14.52 7.80 -10.01
C THR A 26 -13.41 7.01 -9.30
N ALA A 27 -12.25 7.62 -9.07
CA ALA A 27 -11.15 6.94 -8.38
C ALA A 27 -11.51 6.51 -6.95
N ARG A 28 -12.28 7.34 -6.23
CA ARG A 28 -12.81 7.02 -4.90
C ARG A 28 -13.88 5.93 -4.98
N ALA A 29 -14.85 6.07 -5.88
CA ALA A 29 -15.92 5.10 -6.04
C ALA A 29 -15.40 3.68 -6.33
N MET A 30 -14.39 3.56 -7.21
CA MET A 30 -13.76 2.27 -7.52
C MET A 30 -13.00 1.66 -6.34
N HIS A 31 -12.42 2.49 -5.46
CA HIS A 31 -11.78 2.00 -4.25
C HIS A 31 -12.84 1.53 -3.23
N ASP A 32 -13.93 2.28 -3.11
CA ASP A 32 -14.95 2.08 -2.07
C ASP A 32 -15.93 0.96 -2.40
N GLU A 33 -16.02 0.55 -3.67
CA GLU A 33 -16.81 -0.61 -4.10
C GLU A 33 -16.43 -1.89 -3.34
N ASP A 34 -15.12 -2.12 -3.16
CA ASP A 34 -14.59 -3.28 -2.43
C ASP A 34 -14.29 -2.98 -0.95
N LEU A 35 -13.96 -1.72 -0.63
CA LEU A 35 -13.49 -1.28 0.69
C LEU A 35 -14.27 -0.04 1.17
N PRO A 36 -15.57 -0.21 1.52
CA PRO A 36 -16.49 0.91 1.74
C PRO A 36 -16.21 1.70 3.01
N ASP A 37 -15.63 1.08 4.05
CA ASP A 37 -15.36 1.77 5.31
C ASP A 37 -14.28 2.85 5.14
N GLU A 38 -14.51 4.01 5.75
CA GLU A 38 -13.54 5.12 5.79
C GLU A 38 -12.18 4.71 6.38
N ALA A 39 -12.18 3.74 7.30
CA ALA A 39 -10.96 3.19 7.89
C ALA A 39 -10.00 2.58 6.86
N PHE A 40 -10.48 2.17 5.68
CA PHE A 40 -9.62 1.63 4.63
C PHE A 40 -8.79 2.72 3.92
N LYS A 41 -9.04 4.00 4.17
CA LYS A 41 -8.27 5.11 3.58
C LYS A 41 -6.99 5.39 4.36
N ASP A 42 -6.83 4.72 5.50
CA ASP A 42 -5.57 4.60 6.25
C ASP A 42 -4.89 3.24 6.00
N ALA A 43 -5.50 2.36 5.20
CA ALA A 43 -4.98 1.01 4.98
C ALA A 43 -3.79 1.01 4.01
N LYS A 44 -2.75 0.25 4.37
CA LYS A 44 -1.56 0.02 3.54
C LYS A 44 -1.74 -1.12 2.51
N PHE A 45 -2.92 -1.23 1.93
CA PHE A 45 -3.26 -2.19 0.87
C PHE A 45 -4.50 -1.73 0.10
N CYS A 46 -4.71 -2.29 -1.08
CA CYS A 46 -5.95 -2.15 -1.86
C CYS A 46 -6.69 -3.49 -1.95
N SER A 47 -7.91 -3.47 -2.50
CA SER A 47 -8.74 -4.66 -2.68
C SER A 47 -8.11 -5.74 -3.57
N MET A 48 -7.23 -5.37 -4.50
CA MET A 48 -6.64 -6.32 -5.45
C MET A 48 -5.73 -7.37 -4.80
N CYS A 49 -4.83 -6.96 -3.90
CA CYS A 49 -3.82 -7.85 -3.31
C CYS A 49 -4.09 -8.15 -1.82
N GLY A 50 -4.97 -7.37 -1.18
CA GLY A 50 -5.30 -7.51 0.22
C GLY A 50 -4.13 -7.21 1.18
N PRO A 51 -4.38 -7.36 2.49
CA PRO A 51 -3.45 -6.92 3.54
C PRO A 51 -2.14 -7.70 3.56
N LYS A 52 -2.13 -8.98 3.12
CA LYS A 52 -0.94 -9.83 3.20
C LYS A 52 0.00 -9.65 2.02
N PHE A 53 -0.54 -9.48 0.80
CA PHE A 53 0.24 -9.60 -0.45
C PHE A 53 0.41 -8.29 -1.22
N CYS A 54 0.10 -7.13 -0.62
CA CYS A 54 0.34 -5.84 -1.27
C CYS A 54 1.85 -5.63 -1.56
N SER A 55 2.21 -5.59 -2.85
CA SER A 55 3.59 -5.46 -3.32
C SER A 55 4.28 -4.17 -2.83
N MET A 56 3.58 -3.04 -2.81
CA MET A 56 4.13 -1.77 -2.33
C MET A 56 4.45 -1.80 -0.84
N ARG A 57 3.57 -2.42 -0.03
CA ARG A 57 3.79 -2.59 1.42
C ARG A 57 4.99 -3.50 1.67
N ILE A 58 5.05 -4.63 0.97
CA ILE A 58 6.19 -5.57 1.02
C ILE A 58 7.49 -4.86 0.65
N THR A 59 7.47 -4.02 -0.39
CA THR A 59 8.64 -3.25 -0.82
C THR A 59 9.09 -2.25 0.24
N GLN A 60 8.16 -1.56 0.92
CA GLN A 60 8.51 -0.70 2.05
C GLN A 60 9.15 -1.49 3.18
N THR A 61 8.57 -2.63 3.57
CA THR A 61 9.15 -3.50 4.60
C THR A 61 10.53 -4.02 4.22
N GLN A 62 10.76 -4.39 2.95
CA GLN A 62 12.09 -4.79 2.48
C GLN A 62 13.11 -3.65 2.61
N ARG A 63 12.73 -2.42 2.23
CA ARG A 63 13.60 -1.24 2.40
C ARG A 63 13.93 -0.96 3.88
N GLU A 64 12.98 -1.22 4.78
CA GLU A 64 13.18 -1.12 6.24
C GLU A 64 14.15 -2.19 6.77
N TYR A 65 14.17 -3.39 6.17
CA TYR A 65 15.19 -4.40 6.49
C TYR A 65 16.56 -4.00 5.98
N ASP A 66 16.64 -3.59 4.71
CA ASP A 66 17.91 -3.26 4.05
C ASP A 66 18.61 -2.07 4.72
N ASN A 67 17.85 -1.10 5.24
CA ASN A 67 18.38 0.07 5.94
C ASN A 67 18.52 -0.11 7.47
N GLY A 68 18.17 -1.29 8.00
CA GLY A 68 18.26 -1.61 9.42
C GLY A 68 17.22 -0.93 10.33
N ALA A 69 16.19 -0.27 9.78
CA ALA A 69 15.12 0.35 10.55
C ALA A 69 14.12 -0.67 11.13
N ARG A 70 14.09 -1.90 10.59
CA ARG A 70 13.24 -3.00 11.06
C ARG A 70 14.06 -4.29 11.18
N GLN A 71 13.72 -5.12 12.16
CA GLN A 71 14.24 -6.48 12.32
C GLN A 71 13.17 -7.51 12.01
N TYR A 72 13.56 -8.63 11.39
CA TYR A 72 12.62 -9.70 11.02
C TYR A 72 12.05 -10.37 12.28
N THR A 73 10.72 -10.54 12.32
CA THR A 73 10.06 -11.34 13.33
C THR A 73 9.23 -12.46 12.68
N PRO A 74 9.42 -13.74 13.09
CA PRO A 74 8.69 -14.85 12.50
C PRO A 74 7.16 -14.77 12.63
N LYS A 75 6.64 -14.05 13.62
CA LYS A 75 5.19 -13.94 13.84
C LYS A 75 4.52 -12.92 12.91
N GLU A 76 5.21 -11.83 12.59
CA GLU A 76 4.63 -10.72 11.82
C GLU A 76 5.02 -10.79 10.34
N ASP A 77 6.17 -11.41 10.03
CA ASP A 77 6.80 -11.36 8.72
C ASP A 77 6.83 -12.73 8.02
N ALA A 78 6.06 -13.71 8.50
CA ALA A 78 5.96 -15.04 7.89
C ALA A 78 5.54 -15.04 6.40
N ALA A 79 4.86 -13.98 5.95
CA ALA A 79 4.48 -13.81 4.53
C ALA A 79 5.60 -13.20 3.67
N LEU A 80 6.69 -12.76 4.29
CA LEU A 80 7.86 -12.12 3.68
C LEU A 80 9.06 -13.06 3.65
N LEU A 81 8.84 -14.38 3.76
CA LEU A 81 9.91 -15.36 3.71
C LEU A 81 10.82 -15.03 2.52
N PRO A 82 12.14 -14.94 2.72
CA PRO A 82 13.04 -14.83 1.59
C PRO A 82 12.73 -16.02 0.69
N VAL A 83 12.39 -15.75 -0.57
CA VAL A 83 12.46 -16.78 -1.62
C VAL A 83 13.95 -17.08 -1.74
N THR A 84 14.45 -17.93 -0.84
CA THR A 84 15.78 -18.50 -0.94
C THR A 84 15.76 -19.31 -2.23
N ALA A 85 16.54 -18.86 -3.21
CA ALA A 85 16.82 -19.60 -4.42
C ALA A 85 17.42 -20.97 -4.10
#